data_AF-A0A328TD00-F1
#
_entry.id   AF-A0A328TD00-F1
#
_cell.length_a   1.000
_cell.length_b   1.000
_cell.length_c   1.000
_cell.angle_alpha   90.00
_cell.angle_beta   90.00
_cell.angle_gamma   90.00
#
_symmetry.space_group_name_H-M   'P 1'
#
loop_
_entity.id
_entity.type
_entity.pdbx_description
1 polymer ?
#
loop_
_entity_poly.entity_id
_entity_poly.type
_entity_poly.pdbx_seq_one_letter_code
_entity_poly.pdbx_strand_id
1 'polypeptide(L)'
;MEVITLTAYRYIAELTALTGTVPPYWSEFQAGKGVLSLRKAQSGLLRMMAPEWWRGRLKKMRDLQREHMAITVGQMQKSALPYVSRSTLGQWVEQKKRNRDFFKRYDLINKEGDRIALDEMVNRNVVNPAIRRRELMTRMRGFADVANETGCVGVFYTLT
;
A
#
# COMPACT_ATOMS: atom_id res chain seq x y z
N MET A 1 4.51 19.33 -29.08
CA MET A 1 3.78 19.08 -27.82
C MET A 1 4.52 18.07 -26.93
N GLU A 2 5.00 16.94 -27.47
CA GLU A 2 5.70 15.90 -26.71
C GLU A 2 7.00 16.36 -26.01
N VAL A 3 7.82 17.16 -26.70
CA VAL A 3 9.07 17.73 -26.13
C VAL A 3 8.81 18.60 -24.90
N ILE A 4 7.73 19.38 -24.89
CA ILE A 4 7.36 20.27 -23.78
C ILE A 4 6.97 19.43 -22.56
N THR A 5 6.15 18.39 -22.77
CA THR A 5 5.71 17.48 -21.70
C THR A 5 6.89 16.74 -21.06
N LEU A 6 7.83 16.26 -21.86
CA LEU A 6 9.03 15.60 -21.35
C LEU A 6 9.93 16.56 -20.56
N THR A 7 10.07 17.79 -21.04
CA THR A 7 10.82 18.84 -20.35
C THR A 7 10.19 19.20 -19.01
N ALA A 8 8.86 19.38 -18.98
CA ALA A 8 8.11 19.65 -17.75
C ALA A 8 8.21 18.49 -16.76
N TYR A 9 8.08 17.26 -17.24
CA TYR A 9 8.26 16.06 -16.43
C TYR A 9 9.65 16.02 -15.80
N ARG A 10 10.72 16.31 -16.56
CA ARG A 10 12.10 16.35 -16.05
C ARG A 10 12.22 17.33 -14.88
N TYR A 11 11.81 18.58 -15.06
CA TYR A 11 11.95 19.60 -14.02
C TYR A 11 11.18 19.25 -12.75
N ILE A 12 9.92 18.80 -12.89
CA ILE A 12 9.11 18.43 -11.73
C ILE A 12 9.67 17.18 -11.04
N ALA A 13 10.18 16.22 -11.82
CA ALA A 13 10.82 15.03 -11.26
C ALA A 13 12.11 15.38 -10.50
N GLU A 14 12.94 16.30 -10.99
CA GLU A 14 14.12 16.79 -10.27
C GLU A 14 13.74 17.46 -8.94
N LEU A 15 12.76 18.37 -8.96
CA LEU A 15 12.23 19.00 -7.75
C LEU A 15 11.67 17.97 -6.76
N THR A 16 10.96 16.97 -7.29
CA THR A 16 10.42 15.87 -6.50
C THR A 16 11.52 15.04 -5.86
N ALA A 17 12.61 14.76 -6.59
CA ALA A 17 13.77 14.03 -6.07
C ALA A 17 14.47 14.77 -4.93
N LEU A 18 14.55 16.11 -5.00
CA LEU A 18 15.13 16.93 -3.92
C LEU A 18 14.38 16.82 -2.60
N THR A 19 13.09 16.50 -2.62
CA THR A 19 12.31 16.26 -1.39
C THR A 19 12.61 14.92 -0.71
N GLY A 20 13.51 14.10 -1.28
CA GLY A 20 13.80 12.75 -0.77
C GLY A 20 12.77 11.69 -1.19
N THR A 21 11.93 12.00 -2.20
CA THR A 21 10.97 11.05 -2.77
C THR A 21 11.38 10.63 -4.19
N VAL A 22 11.09 9.38 -4.57
CA VAL A 22 11.41 8.91 -5.94
C VAL A 22 10.27 9.30 -6.89
N PRO A 23 10.55 10.05 -7.98
CA PRO A 23 9.54 10.42 -8.96
C PRO A 23 8.99 9.19 -9.71
N PRO A 24 7.71 9.19 -10.15
CA PRO A 24 7.16 8.08 -10.93
C PRO A 24 7.89 7.95 -12.26
N TYR A 25 8.34 6.76 -12.64
CA TYR A 25 9.11 6.48 -13.88
C TYR A 25 10.52 7.10 -13.94
N TRP A 26 11.08 7.53 -12.80
CA TRP A 26 12.41 8.16 -12.75
C TRP A 26 13.54 7.23 -13.22
N SER A 27 13.54 5.97 -12.77
CA SER A 27 14.55 4.99 -13.16
C SER A 27 14.53 4.69 -14.66
N GLU A 28 13.33 4.57 -15.25
CA GLU A 28 13.16 4.37 -16.69
C GLU A 28 13.63 5.60 -17.47
N PHE A 29 13.31 6.80 -17.00
CA PHE A 29 13.75 8.05 -17.62
C PHE A 29 15.27 8.20 -17.60
N GLN A 30 15.93 7.84 -16.49
CA GLN A 30 17.39 7.85 -16.38
C GLN A 30 18.04 6.80 -17.28
N ALA A 31 17.52 5.57 -17.29
CA ALA A 31 18.02 4.48 -18.13
C ALA A 31 17.86 4.79 -19.63
N GLY A 32 16.74 5.42 -20.00
CA GLY A 32 16.44 5.88 -21.35
C GLY A 32 17.16 7.16 -21.77
N LYS A 33 18.14 7.65 -21.00
CA LYS A 33 18.89 8.89 -21.28
C LYS A 33 17.98 10.12 -21.53
N GLY A 34 16.90 10.23 -20.76
CA GLY A 34 15.95 11.34 -20.87
C GLY A 34 14.79 11.10 -21.85
N VAL A 35 14.67 9.89 -22.40
CA VAL A 35 13.53 9.49 -23.23
C VAL A 35 12.50 8.76 -22.38
N LEU A 36 11.25 9.16 -22.49
CA LEU A 36 10.11 8.50 -21.86
C LEU A 36 8.91 8.56 -22.82
N SER A 37 8.07 7.54 -22.82
CA SER A 37 6.81 7.59 -23.58
C SER A 37 5.94 8.76 -23.10
N LEU A 38 5.35 9.52 -24.04
CA LEU A 38 4.46 10.64 -23.74
C LEU A 38 3.39 10.31 -22.68
N ARG A 39 2.74 9.14 -22.80
CA ARG A 39 1.70 8.71 -21.85
C ARG A 39 2.23 8.51 -20.44
N LYS A 40 3.45 7.98 -20.30
CA LYS A 40 4.11 7.80 -19.00
C LYS A 40 4.52 9.16 -18.42
N ALA A 41 5.04 10.07 -19.23
CA ALA A 41 5.38 11.42 -18.81
C ALA A 41 4.15 12.19 -18.29
N GLN A 42 3.03 12.14 -19.02
CA GLN A 42 1.75 12.74 -18.59
C GLN A 42 1.23 12.13 -17.28
N SER A 43 1.22 10.80 -17.19
CA SER A 43 0.83 10.08 -15.97
C SER A 43 1.71 10.45 -14.77
N GLY A 44 3.02 10.54 -14.99
CA GLY A 44 3.99 10.94 -13.97
C GLY A 44 3.74 12.36 -13.47
N LEU A 45 3.53 13.30 -14.39
CA LEU A 45 3.19 14.69 -14.08
C LEU A 45 1.92 14.81 -13.23
N LEU A 46 0.82 14.19 -13.68
CA LEU A 46 -0.45 14.23 -12.95
C LEU A 46 -0.31 13.69 -11.52
N ARG A 47 0.48 12.62 -11.35
CA ARG A 47 0.79 12.08 -10.02
C ARG A 47 1.60 13.05 -9.17
N MET A 48 2.67 13.64 -9.71
CA MET A 48 3.52 14.58 -8.97
C MET A 48 2.83 15.92 -8.68
N MET A 49 1.74 16.26 -9.38
CA MET A 49 0.91 17.43 -9.10
C MET A 49 -0.23 17.14 -8.12
N ALA A 50 -0.61 15.87 -7.94
CA ALA A 50 -1.73 15.48 -7.09
C ALA A 50 -1.40 15.63 -5.59
N PRO A 51 -2.19 16.39 -4.80
CA PRO A 51 -1.98 16.51 -3.36
C PRO A 51 -2.04 15.19 -2.61
N GLU A 52 -2.90 14.26 -3.04
CA GLU A 52 -3.09 12.94 -2.43
C GLU A 52 -1.82 12.09 -2.56
N TRP A 53 -1.13 12.23 -3.69
CA TRP A 53 0.13 11.53 -3.98
C TRP A 53 1.26 11.98 -3.04
N TRP A 54 1.32 13.28 -2.75
CA TRP A 54 2.26 13.85 -1.79
C TRP A 54 1.91 13.50 -0.35
N ARG A 55 0.63 13.56 0.02
CA ARG A 55 0.16 13.26 1.38
C ARG A 55 0.63 11.88 1.85
N GLY A 56 0.50 10.85 1.00
CA GLY A 56 0.94 9.50 1.34
C GLY A 56 2.45 9.40 1.57
N ARG A 57 3.25 10.07 0.74
CA ARG A 57 4.72 10.05 0.81
C ARG A 57 5.25 10.80 2.02
N LEU A 58 4.80 12.03 2.21
CA LEU A 58 5.22 12.86 3.33
C LEU A 58 4.82 12.21 4.67
N LYS A 59 3.63 11.59 4.72
CA LYS A 59 3.22 10.81 5.89
C LYS A 59 4.18 9.66 6.17
N LYS A 60 4.53 8.87 5.14
CA LYS A 60 5.49 7.76 5.28
C LYS A 60 6.86 8.24 5.76
N MET A 61 7.39 9.31 5.17
CA MET A 61 8.68 9.88 5.57
C MET A 61 8.67 10.35 7.02
N ARG A 62 7.62 11.07 7.43
CA ARG A 62 7.40 11.47 8.82
C ARG A 62 7.36 10.27 9.75
N ASP A 63 6.62 9.21 9.38
CA ASP A 63 6.45 8.03 10.22
C ASP A 63 7.79 7.29 10.40
N LEU A 64 8.59 7.15 9.34
CA LEU A 64 9.94 6.58 9.41
C LEU A 64 10.87 7.43 10.28
N GLN A 65 10.88 8.74 10.08
CA GLN A 65 11.73 9.64 10.86
C GLN A 65 11.39 9.60 12.35
N ARG A 66 10.10 9.53 12.69
CA ARG A 66 9.65 9.37 14.08
C ARG A 66 10.15 8.09 14.72
N GLU A 67 10.08 6.97 14.01
CA GLU A 67 10.60 5.70 14.53
C GLU A 67 12.12 5.74 14.69
N HIS A 68 12.86 6.33 13.74
CA HIS A 68 14.30 6.54 13.89
C HIS A 68 14.63 7.36 15.13
N MET A 69 13.92 8.47 15.36
CA MET A 69 14.10 9.28 16.58
C MET A 69 13.75 8.49 17.85
N ALA A 70 12.68 7.69 17.83
CA ALA A 70 12.30 6.84 18.97
C ALA A 70 13.38 5.80 19.30
N ILE A 71 14.04 5.25 18.29
CA ILE A 71 15.21 4.36 18.46
C ILE A 71 16.36 5.16 19.08
N THR A 72 16.73 6.31 18.51
CA THR A 72 17.85 7.13 19.00
C THR A 72 17.68 7.58 20.45
N VAL A 73 16.45 7.89 20.88
CA VAL A 73 16.14 8.31 22.26
C VAL A 73 16.01 7.11 23.21
N GLY A 74 16.18 5.87 22.73
CA GLY A 74 16.12 4.67 23.56
C GLY A 74 14.70 4.24 23.97
N GLN A 75 13.67 4.76 23.29
CA GLN A 75 12.28 4.35 23.53
C GLN A 75 11.99 2.93 23.02
N MET A 76 12.84 2.41 22.13
CA MET A 76 12.82 1.03 21.66
C MET A 76 13.88 0.20 22.38
N GLN A 77 13.43 -0.67 23.28
CA GLN A 77 14.28 -1.66 23.93
C GLN A 77 13.75 -3.06 23.64
N LYS A 78 14.66 -4.03 23.47
CA LYS A 78 14.34 -5.44 23.20
C LYS A 78 13.38 -6.04 24.24
N SER A 79 13.45 -5.58 25.48
CA SER A 79 12.64 -6.07 26.61
C SER A 79 11.19 -5.56 26.63
N ALA A 80 10.87 -4.46 25.94
CA ALA A 80 9.55 -3.83 26.00
C ALA A 80 8.84 -3.79 24.64
N LEU A 81 9.49 -3.30 23.59
CA LEU A 81 8.88 -3.06 22.28
C LEU A 81 9.92 -3.22 21.15
N PRO A 82 10.13 -4.44 20.64
CA PRO A 82 11.19 -4.72 19.67
C PRO A 82 10.85 -4.30 18.23
N TYR A 83 9.58 -4.03 17.90
CA TYR A 83 9.15 -3.81 16.51
C TYR A 83 8.71 -2.38 16.18
N VAL A 84 7.92 -1.72 17.05
CA VAL A 84 7.30 -0.42 16.78
C VAL A 84 7.11 0.36 18.08
N SER A 85 7.24 1.69 18.03
CA SER A 85 7.09 2.55 19.21
C SER A 85 5.63 2.55 19.74
N ARG A 86 5.45 2.86 21.03
CA ARG A 86 4.08 2.98 21.63
C ARG A 86 3.22 3.99 20.88
N SER A 87 3.83 5.11 20.49
CA SER A 87 3.14 6.20 19.81
C SER A 87 2.61 5.77 18.43
N THR A 88 3.40 5.02 17.67
CA THR A 88 3.02 4.51 16.35
C THR A 88 1.98 3.41 16.45
N LEU A 89 2.09 2.53 17.46
CA LEU A 89 1.04 1.56 17.75
C LEU A 89 -0.29 2.26 18.08
N GLY A 90 -0.26 3.30 18.92
CA GLY A 90 -1.44 4.11 19.24
C GLY A 90 -2.07 4.74 18.01
N GLN A 91 -1.28 5.42 17.17
CA GLN A 91 -1.76 6.02 15.92
C GLN A 91 -2.35 4.98 14.96
N TRP A 92 -1.78 3.77 14.92
CA TRP A 92 -2.29 2.68 14.10
C TRP A 92 -3.64 2.17 14.62
N VAL A 93 -3.78 1.98 15.94
CA VAL A 93 -5.05 1.59 16.58
C VAL A 93 -6.12 2.66 16.33
N GLU A 94 -5.80 3.94 16.51
CA GLU A 94 -6.71 5.04 16.23
C GLU A 94 -7.11 5.11 14.75
N GLN A 95 -6.18 4.88 13.83
CA GLN A 95 -6.49 4.82 12.40
C GLN A 95 -7.45 3.67 12.10
N LYS A 96 -7.26 2.50 12.71
CA LYS A 96 -8.19 1.37 12.58
C LYS A 96 -9.57 1.71 13.13
N LYS A 97 -9.62 2.38 14.28
CA LYS A 97 -10.87 2.86 14.89
C LYS A 97 -11.60 3.84 13.97
N ARG A 98 -10.91 4.90 13.49
CA ARG A 98 -11.47 5.88 12.56
C ARG A 98 -11.99 5.24 11.27
N ASN A 99 -11.24 4.29 10.70
CA ASN A 99 -11.68 3.58 9.50
C ASN A 99 -12.93 2.73 9.78
N ARG A 100 -13.00 2.07 10.93
CA ARG A 100 -14.18 1.28 11.32
C ARG A 100 -15.39 2.18 11.55
N ASP A 101 -15.21 3.31 12.21
CA ASP A 101 -16.26 4.29 12.45
C ASP A 101 -16.73 4.91 11.13
N PHE A 102 -15.84 5.10 10.16
CA PHE A 102 -16.20 5.48 8.80
C PHE A 102 -17.11 4.42 8.18
N PHE A 103 -16.70 3.15 8.10
CA PHE A 103 -17.52 2.13 7.45
C PHE A 103 -18.90 1.94 8.08
N LYS A 104 -19.02 2.11 9.41
CA LYS A 104 -20.30 2.03 10.12
C LYS A 104 -21.27 3.18 9.81
N ARG A 105 -20.77 4.30 9.28
CA ARG A 105 -21.59 5.50 9.01
C ARG A 105 -22.18 5.52 7.60
N TYR A 106 -21.74 4.63 6.71
CA TYR A 106 -22.12 4.65 5.31
C TYR A 106 -22.81 3.35 4.91
N ASP A 107 -23.81 3.49 4.05
CA ASP A 107 -24.48 2.38 3.38
C ASP A 107 -24.14 2.41 1.87
N LEU A 108 -24.10 1.24 1.27
CA LEU A 108 -24.04 1.04 -0.17
C LEU A 108 -25.46 0.96 -0.71
N ILE A 109 -25.72 1.69 -1.80
CA ILE A 109 -27.02 1.70 -2.48
C ILE A 109 -26.83 1.18 -3.90
N ASN A 110 -27.54 0.11 -4.26
CA ASN A 110 -27.55 -0.41 -5.64
C ASN A 110 -28.46 0.43 -6.54
N LYS A 111 -28.31 0.31 -7.86
CA LYS A 111 -29.17 0.98 -8.86
C LYS A 111 -30.67 0.64 -8.71
N GLU A 112 -30.97 -0.52 -8.14
CA GLU A 112 -32.33 -1.01 -7.87
C GLU A 112 -32.91 -0.49 -6.55
N GLY A 113 -32.14 0.26 -5.75
CA GLY A 113 -32.59 0.88 -4.50
C GLY A 113 -32.27 0.10 -3.23
N ASP A 114 -31.75 -1.13 -3.34
CA ASP A 114 -31.32 -1.94 -2.19
C ASP A 114 -30.18 -1.29 -1.42
N ARG A 115 -30.28 -1.34 -0.09
CA ARG A 115 -29.28 -0.78 0.84
C ARG A 115 -28.57 -1.88 1.62
N ILE A 116 -27.25 -1.86 1.61
CA ILE A 116 -26.40 -2.81 2.35
C ILE A 116 -25.38 -1.99 3.16
N ALA A 117 -25.22 -2.31 4.44
CA ALA A 117 -24.24 -1.64 5.29
C ALA A 117 -22.81 -1.84 4.76
N LEU A 118 -22.05 -0.75 4.65
CA LEU A 118 -20.70 -0.82 4.07
C LEU A 118 -19.74 -1.66 4.92
N ASP A 119 -19.88 -1.61 6.24
CA ASP A 119 -19.03 -2.39 7.15
C ASP A 119 -19.25 -3.91 7.01
N GLU A 120 -20.50 -4.34 6.81
CA GLU A 120 -20.84 -5.73 6.53
C GLU A 120 -20.18 -6.21 5.23
N MET A 121 -20.28 -5.41 4.16
CA MET A 121 -19.69 -5.74 2.86
C MET A 121 -18.16 -5.83 2.92
N VAL A 122 -17.50 -4.89 3.61
CA VAL A 122 -16.05 -4.91 3.83
C VAL A 122 -15.62 -6.17 4.58
N ASN A 123 -16.39 -6.60 5.58
CA ASN A 123 -16.07 -7.79 6.37
C ASN A 123 -16.26 -9.11 5.60
N ARG A 124 -17.13 -9.13 4.58
CA ARG A 124 -17.38 -10.30 3.70
C ARG A 124 -16.40 -10.43 2.54
N ASN A 125 -15.61 -9.39 2.26
CA ASN A 125 -14.70 -9.37 1.12
C ASN A 125 -13.43 -10.23 1.37
N VAL A 126 -12.86 -10.81 0.32
CA VAL A 126 -11.55 -11.51 0.29
C VAL A 126 -10.39 -10.64 0.78
N VAL A 127 -10.53 -9.31 0.75
CA VAL A 127 -9.56 -8.39 1.35
C VAL A 127 -9.44 -8.60 2.87
N ASN A 128 -10.47 -9.15 3.53
CA ASN A 128 -10.42 -9.53 4.94
C ASN A 128 -9.40 -10.67 5.15
N PRO A 129 -8.32 -10.46 5.93
CA PRO A 129 -7.30 -11.48 6.16
C PRO A 129 -7.83 -12.80 6.73
N ALA A 130 -8.92 -12.75 7.50
CA ALA A 130 -9.55 -13.96 8.02
C ALA A 130 -10.18 -14.81 6.91
N ILE A 131 -10.87 -14.16 5.95
CA ILE A 131 -11.46 -14.83 4.78
C ILE A 131 -10.34 -15.32 3.85
N ARG A 132 -9.37 -14.47 3.54
CA ARG A 132 -8.22 -14.84 2.71
C ARG A 132 -7.45 -16.03 3.27
N ARG A 133 -7.27 -16.10 4.58
CA ARG A 133 -6.66 -17.27 5.25
C ARG A 133 -7.50 -18.52 5.07
N ARG A 134 -8.82 -18.43 5.25
CA ARG A 134 -9.73 -19.57 5.06
C ARG A 134 -9.66 -20.08 3.62
N GLU A 135 -9.74 -19.19 2.64
CA GLU A 135 -9.61 -19.56 1.22
C GLU A 135 -8.27 -20.23 0.91
N LEU A 136 -7.17 -19.68 1.45
CA LEU A 136 -5.84 -20.28 1.30
C LEU A 136 -5.82 -21.71 1.87
N MET A 137 -6.35 -21.91 3.07
CA MET A 137 -6.40 -23.23 3.71
C MET A 137 -7.29 -24.22 2.94
N THR A 138 -8.44 -23.78 2.44
CA THR A 138 -9.31 -24.61 1.59
C THR A 138 -8.60 -25.01 0.30
N ARG A 139 -7.90 -24.07 -0.35
CA ARG A 139 -7.13 -24.34 -1.56
C ARG A 139 -5.97 -25.29 -1.29
N MET A 140 -5.22 -25.09 -0.20
CA MET A 140 -4.15 -26.00 0.22
C MET A 140 -4.69 -27.42 0.43
N ARG A 141 -5.85 -27.55 1.08
CA ARG A 141 -6.47 -28.86 1.31
C ARG A 141 -6.82 -29.55 0.00
N GLY A 142 -7.48 -28.85 -0.93
CA GLY A 142 -7.80 -29.41 -2.24
C GLY A 142 -6.56 -29.87 -3.02
N PHE A 143 -5.47 -29.11 -2.98
CA PHE A 143 -4.21 -29.54 -3.61
C PHE A 143 -3.58 -30.76 -2.92
N ALA A 144 -3.70 -30.86 -1.59
CA ALA A 144 -3.23 -32.04 -0.87
C ALA A 144 -4.06 -33.29 -1.22
N ASP A 145 -5.38 -33.15 -1.35
CA ASP A 145 -6.26 -34.25 -1.74
C ASP A 145 -5.91 -34.75 -3.17
N VAL A 146 -5.73 -33.85 -4.13
CA VAL A 146 -5.28 -34.19 -5.50
C VAL A 146 -3.90 -34.85 -5.50
N ALA A 147 -2.95 -34.34 -4.71
CA ALA A 147 -1.62 -34.94 -4.63
C ALA A 147 -1.68 -36.38 -4.12
N ASN A 148 -2.51 -36.65 -3.10
CA ASN A 148 -2.72 -38.01 -2.58
C ASN A 148 -3.30 -38.95 -3.65
N GLU A 149 -4.27 -38.48 -4.45
CA GLU A 149 -4.87 -39.25 -5.54
C GLU A 149 -3.85 -39.59 -6.64
N THR A 150 -2.89 -38.71 -6.90
CA THR A 150 -1.83 -38.93 -7.90
C THR A 150 -0.57 -39.60 -7.34
N GLY A 151 -0.58 -40.05 -6.08
CA GLY A 151 0.60 -40.64 -5.42
C GLY A 151 1.76 -39.67 -5.20
N CYS A 152 1.48 -38.36 -5.19
CA CYS A 152 2.41 -37.27 -4.95
C CYS A 152 2.29 -36.72 -3.52
N VAL A 153 3.25 -35.89 -3.10
CA VAL A 153 3.23 -35.20 -1.80
C VAL A 153 2.94 -33.71 -2.01
N GLY A 154 1.90 -33.19 -1.36
CA GLY A 154 1.61 -31.76 -1.34
C GLY A 154 2.60 -30.99 -0.45
N VAL A 155 3.22 -29.93 -0.96
CA VAL A 155 4.16 -29.08 -0.20
C VAL A 155 3.73 -27.61 -0.25
N PHE A 156 3.89 -26.90 0.86
CA PHE A 156 3.62 -25.47 0.97
C PHE A 156 4.91 -24.70 1.28
N TYR A 157 5.27 -23.76 0.40
CA TYR A 157 6.44 -22.92 0.56
C TYR A 157 6.03 -21.47 0.82
N THR A 158 6.65 -20.85 1.81
CA THR A 158 6.62 -19.39 1.99
C THR A 158 7.97 -18.84 1.58
N LEU A 159 8.03 -18.20 0.41
CA LEU A 159 9.23 -17.52 -0.06
C LEU A 159 9.31 -16.15 0.63
N THR A 160 10.46 -15.85 1.24
CA THR A 160 10.71 -14.60 1.97
C THR A 160 11.81 -13.81 1.29
#